data_AF-A0A6B0WTW3-F1
#
_entry.id   AF-A0A6B0WTW3-F1
#
_cell.length_a   1.000
_cell.length_b   1.000
_cell.length_c   1.000
_cell.angle_alpha   90.00
_cell.angle_beta   90.00
_cell.angle_gamma   90.00
#
_symmetry.space_group_name_H-M   'P 1'
#
loop_
_entity.id
_entity.type
_entity.pdbx_description
1 polymer ?
#
loop_
_entity_poly.entity_id
_entity_poly.type
_entity_poly.pdbx_seq_one_letter_code
_entity_poly.pdbx_strand_id
1 'polypeptide(L)'
;MGRAVKDHSRLGIYFAQKPVQKQLREEVINSRLLFIPPNIKRHRVTGAITITRNQHLLGILPHMHLLGTEMKITATYPNGTQKPLIWVKPWDFNWQETYVYKTPIALPRGTRIALEAFYDNSADNPQNPNNPPRLVRWGEKSTDEMCTAFLYVTHDDENLTTDKK
;
A
#
# COMPACT_ATOMS: atom_id res chain seq x y z
N MET A 1 -5.18 29.89 15.73
CA MET A 1 -6.22 29.31 16.61
C MET A 1 -7.34 28.76 15.74
N GLY A 2 -7.84 27.54 16.01
CA GLY A 2 -8.95 26.95 15.27
C GLY A 2 -10.30 27.29 15.92
N ARG A 3 -11.33 27.54 15.10
CA ARG A 3 -12.72 27.73 15.56
C ARG A 3 -13.42 26.36 15.56
N ALA A 4 -14.20 26.07 16.60
CA ALA A 4 -15.06 24.89 16.60
C ALA A 4 -16.06 24.98 15.44
N VAL A 5 -16.06 23.96 14.59
CA VAL A 5 -16.99 23.80 13.47
C VAL A 5 -17.71 22.48 13.61
N LYS A 6 -18.93 22.41 13.07
CA LYS A 6 -19.68 21.16 12.99
C LYS A 6 -19.25 20.42 11.73
N ASP A 7 -18.77 19.19 11.89
CA ASP A 7 -18.52 18.32 10.76
C ASP A 7 -19.85 17.91 10.10
N HIS A 8 -19.86 17.93 8.77
CA HIS A 8 -21.01 17.57 7.95
C HIS A 8 -20.62 16.53 6.90
N SER A 9 -19.55 15.77 7.13
CA SER A 9 -19.09 14.71 6.24
C SER A 9 -20.19 13.67 6.02
N ARG A 10 -20.35 13.22 4.78
CA ARG A 10 -21.36 12.22 4.39
C ARG A 10 -20.74 11.19 3.46
N LEU A 11 -21.20 9.95 3.58
CA LEU A 11 -20.83 8.84 2.69
C LEU A 11 -22.07 8.36 1.93
N GLY A 12 -21.96 8.28 0.61
CA GLY A 12 -22.94 7.59 -0.23
C GLY A 12 -22.51 6.15 -0.46
N ILE A 13 -23.33 5.18 -0.06
CA ILE A 13 -23.07 3.75 -0.29
C ILE A 13 -24.04 3.27 -1.37
N TYR A 14 -23.49 2.71 -2.44
CA TYR A 14 -24.26 2.15 -3.55
C TYR A 14 -24.20 0.62 -3.52
N PHE A 15 -25.35 -0.03 -3.58
CA PHE A 15 -25.46 -1.49 -3.58
C PHE A 15 -25.59 -2.03 -4.99
N ALA A 16 -24.99 -3.20 -5.24
CA ALA A 16 -25.14 -3.89 -6.51
C ALA A 16 -26.61 -4.27 -6.75
N GLN A 17 -27.13 -3.92 -7.93
CA GLN A 17 -28.52 -4.27 -8.33
C GLN A 17 -28.63 -5.70 -8.87
N LYS A 18 -27.50 -6.32 -9.22
CA LYS A 18 -27.40 -7.68 -9.72
C LYS A 18 -26.46 -8.49 -8.84
N PRO A 19 -26.60 -9.83 -8.81
CA PRO A 19 -25.67 -10.68 -8.08
C PRO A 19 -24.22 -10.43 -8.50
N VAL A 20 -23.34 -10.23 -7.51
CA VAL A 20 -21.91 -10.09 -7.70
C VAL A 20 -21.30 -11.49 -7.84
N GLN A 21 -20.46 -11.70 -8.85
CA GLN A 21 -19.78 -13.00 -9.04
C GLN A 21 -18.49 -13.11 -8.22
N LYS A 22 -17.75 -12.01 -8.09
CA LYS A 22 -16.45 -11.94 -7.39
C LYS A 22 -16.41 -10.75 -6.46
N GLN A 23 -15.90 -10.96 -5.26
CA GLN A 23 -15.69 -9.93 -4.26
C GLN A 23 -14.33 -9.28 -4.48
N LEU A 24 -14.28 -7.95 -4.35
CA LEU A 24 -13.02 -7.22 -4.21
C LEU A 24 -12.43 -7.55 -2.83
N ARG A 25 -11.21 -8.07 -2.83
CA ARG A 25 -10.45 -8.44 -1.63
C ARG A 25 -9.20 -7.59 -1.53
N GLU A 26 -8.61 -7.59 -0.36
CA GLU A 26 -7.39 -6.86 -0.06
C GLU A 26 -6.30 -7.84 0.39
N GLU A 27 -5.16 -7.78 -0.28
CA GLU A 27 -3.91 -8.39 0.18
C GLU A 27 -3.01 -7.26 0.71
N VAL A 28 -2.32 -7.49 1.83
CA VAL A 28 -1.54 -6.43 2.48
C VAL A 28 -0.08 -6.85 2.58
N ILE A 29 0.82 -6.02 2.04
CA ILE A 29 2.24 -6.11 2.33
C ILE A 29 2.53 -5.11 3.44
N ASN A 30 2.95 -5.58 4.61
CA ASN A 30 3.26 -4.71 5.75
C ASN A 30 4.61 -5.10 6.36
N SER A 31 5.54 -4.14 6.43
CA SER A 31 6.81 -4.31 7.12
C SER A 31 6.75 -3.70 8.52
N ARG A 32 6.31 -4.50 9.50
CA ARG A 32 6.18 -4.07 10.91
C ARG A 32 7.52 -3.96 11.65
N LEU A 33 8.58 -4.60 11.17
CA LEU A 33 9.95 -4.47 11.69
C LEU A 33 10.65 -3.24 11.10
N LEU A 34 9.96 -2.09 11.12
CA LEU A 34 10.48 -0.82 10.63
C LEU A 34 11.17 -0.05 11.76
N PHE A 35 12.44 0.29 11.55
CA PHE A 35 13.27 1.10 12.44
C PHE A 35 14.14 2.04 11.60
N ILE A 36 13.78 3.32 11.52
CA ILE A 36 14.51 4.32 10.73
C ILE A 36 15.40 5.13 11.68
N PRO A 37 16.74 4.95 11.63
CA PRO A 37 17.65 5.69 12.49
C PRO A 37 17.61 7.20 12.20
N PRO A 38 17.93 8.04 13.20
CA PRO A 38 18.06 9.49 12.98
C PRO A 38 19.22 9.81 12.03
N ASN A 39 19.13 10.95 11.35
CA ASN A 39 20.18 11.50 10.48
C ASN A 39 20.52 10.66 9.24
N ILE A 40 19.58 9.81 8.79
CA ILE A 40 19.74 9.01 7.58
C ILE A 40 18.92 9.61 6.43
N LYS A 41 19.59 10.08 5.38
CA LYS A 41 18.94 10.68 4.18
C LYS A 41 18.19 9.67 3.32
N ARG A 42 18.59 8.40 3.36
CA ARG A 42 17.98 7.34 2.54
C ARG A 42 18.06 5.99 3.25
N HIS A 43 17.03 5.69 4.02
CA HIS A 43 16.89 4.40 4.69
C HIS A 43 15.94 3.50 3.90
N ARG A 44 16.36 2.27 3.58
CA ARG A 44 15.55 1.31 2.81
C ARG A 44 14.83 0.36 3.74
N VAL A 45 13.53 0.17 3.53
CA VAL A 45 12.71 -0.85 4.20
C VAL A 45 12.07 -1.73 3.12
N THR A 46 11.96 -3.02 3.40
CA THR A 46 11.38 -3.98 2.45
C THR A 46 10.24 -4.77 3.08
N GLY A 47 9.33 -5.25 2.25
CA GLY A 47 8.23 -6.14 2.62
C GLY A 47 7.92 -7.10 1.49
N ALA A 48 7.24 -8.20 1.80
CA ALA A 48 6.83 -9.15 0.76
C ALA A 48 5.69 -10.06 1.17
N ILE A 49 4.96 -10.53 0.17
CA ILE A 49 4.01 -11.64 0.28
C ILE A 49 4.19 -12.60 -0.90
N THR A 50 3.68 -13.82 -0.75
CA THR A 50 3.56 -14.79 -1.83
C THR A 50 2.09 -15.09 -2.05
N ILE A 51 1.64 -14.93 -3.29
CA ILE A 51 0.25 -15.15 -3.67
C ILE A 51 -0.11 -16.64 -3.53
N THR A 52 -1.19 -16.93 -2.82
CA THR A 52 -1.58 -18.31 -2.47
C THR A 52 -2.66 -18.89 -3.39
N ARG A 53 -3.35 -18.04 -4.14
CA ARG A 53 -4.42 -18.38 -5.09
C ARG A 53 -4.25 -17.62 -6.40
N ASN A 54 -4.70 -18.20 -7.51
CA ASN A 54 -4.76 -17.46 -8.77
C ASN A 54 -5.74 -16.29 -8.62
N GLN A 55 -5.27 -15.09 -8.94
CA GLN A 55 -6.04 -13.87 -8.74
C GLN A 55 -5.67 -12.80 -9.76
N HIS A 56 -6.53 -11.80 -9.89
CA HIS A 56 -6.26 -10.60 -10.67
C HIS A 56 -6.11 -9.38 -9.76
N LEU A 57 -5.02 -8.64 -9.95
CA LEU A 57 -4.77 -7.36 -9.30
C LEU A 57 -5.45 -6.23 -10.06
N LEU A 58 -6.31 -5.51 -9.37
CA LEU A 58 -7.12 -4.41 -9.89
C LEU A 58 -6.53 -3.06 -9.55
N GLY A 59 -5.88 -2.93 -8.40
CA GLY A 59 -5.22 -1.69 -8.02
C GLY A 59 -4.30 -1.84 -6.82
N ILE A 60 -3.50 -0.81 -6.58
CA ILE A 60 -2.59 -0.74 -5.44
C ILE A 60 -2.77 0.61 -4.74
N LEU A 61 -2.85 0.60 -3.42
CA LEU A 61 -2.70 1.77 -2.58
C LEU A 61 -1.38 1.67 -1.79
N PRO A 62 -0.31 2.33 -2.26
CA PRO A 62 0.91 2.53 -1.48
C PRO A 62 0.62 3.43 -0.27
N HIS A 63 1.26 3.17 0.87
CA HIS A 63 1.04 3.93 2.10
C HIS A 63 2.32 4.06 2.94
N MET A 64 2.73 5.31 3.17
CA MET A 64 3.85 5.74 4.04
C MET A 64 3.50 7.07 4.70
N HIS A 65 4.21 7.45 5.77
CA HIS A 65 4.01 8.74 6.43
C HIS A 65 5.00 9.80 5.93
N LEU A 66 5.34 10.76 6.80
CA LEU A 66 6.01 12.02 6.46
C LEU A 66 7.47 11.86 6.02
N LEU A 67 8.14 10.78 6.42
CA LEU A 67 9.54 10.51 6.04
C LEU A 67 9.64 9.75 4.72
N GLY A 68 8.53 9.21 4.19
CA GLY A 68 8.51 8.48 2.93
C GLY A 68 9.00 9.33 1.75
N THR A 69 9.78 8.73 0.85
CA THR A 69 10.33 9.42 -0.33
C THR A 69 10.09 8.68 -1.64
N GLU A 70 9.94 7.36 -1.58
CA GLU A 70 9.83 6.49 -2.75
C GLU A 70 9.29 5.13 -2.34
N MET A 71 8.34 4.58 -3.11
CA MET A 71 7.92 3.18 -2.98
C MET A 71 7.88 2.49 -4.34
N LYS A 72 8.45 1.29 -4.43
CA LYS A 72 8.43 0.42 -5.59
C LYS A 72 7.84 -0.94 -5.23
N ILE A 73 6.95 -1.45 -6.06
CA ILE A 73 6.41 -2.81 -5.92
C ILE A 73 6.62 -3.60 -7.20
N THR A 74 7.16 -4.80 -7.07
CA THR A 74 7.51 -5.69 -8.18
C THR A 74 6.95 -7.09 -7.93
N ALA A 75 6.35 -7.70 -8.95
CA ALA A 75 5.97 -9.10 -8.95
C ALA A 75 7.07 -9.95 -9.58
N THR A 76 7.41 -11.06 -8.95
CA THR A 76 8.22 -12.15 -9.52
C THR A 76 7.32 -13.36 -9.69
N TYR A 77 7.04 -13.72 -10.94
CA TYR A 77 6.19 -14.85 -11.30
C TYR A 77 6.87 -16.20 -11.02
N PRO A 78 6.12 -17.32 -10.93
CA PRO A 78 6.69 -18.64 -10.70
C PRO A 78 7.75 -19.07 -11.71
N ASN A 79 7.69 -18.55 -12.94
CA ASN A 79 8.68 -18.79 -13.99
C ASN A 79 9.93 -17.91 -13.88
N GLY A 80 10.06 -17.10 -12.82
CA GLY A 80 11.17 -16.17 -12.58
C GLY A 80 11.03 -14.81 -13.28
N THR A 81 10.03 -14.62 -14.15
CA THR A 81 9.82 -13.33 -14.84
C THR A 81 9.46 -12.26 -13.81
N GLN A 82 10.05 -11.07 -13.94
CA GLN A 82 9.72 -9.92 -13.09
C GLN A 82 8.86 -8.90 -13.84
N LYS A 83 7.88 -8.33 -13.15
CA LYS A 83 7.03 -7.26 -13.65
C LYS A 83 6.93 -6.14 -12.60
N PRO A 84 7.38 -4.92 -12.92
CA PRO A 84 7.09 -3.75 -12.10
C PRO A 84 5.57 -3.55 -12.03
N LEU A 85 5.04 -3.39 -10.83
CA LEU A 85 3.61 -3.15 -10.60
C LEU A 85 3.34 -1.66 -10.45
N ILE A 86 4.06 -1.00 -9.54
CA ILE A 86 3.96 0.44 -9.32
C ILE A 86 5.31 0.99 -8.85
N TRP A 87 5.55 2.26 -9.18
CA TRP A 87 6.66 3.04 -8.67
C TRP A 87 6.19 4.47 -8.41
N VAL A 88 6.14 4.87 -7.15
CA VAL A 88 5.80 6.23 -6.73
C VAL A 88 7.08 6.94 -6.33
N LYS A 89 7.47 7.93 -7.13
CA LYS A 89 8.65 8.77 -6.92
C LYS A 89 8.47 10.12 -7.63
N PRO A 90 8.57 11.27 -6.93
CA PRO A 90 8.68 11.37 -5.47
C PRO A 90 7.40 10.88 -4.78
N TRP A 91 7.52 10.43 -3.53
CA TRP A 91 6.39 10.25 -2.63
C TRP A 91 5.89 11.60 -2.12
N ASP A 92 4.58 11.74 -1.96
CA ASP A 92 3.95 12.87 -1.27
C ASP A 92 2.94 12.31 -0.27
N PHE A 93 3.14 12.61 1.02
CA PHE A 93 2.24 12.19 2.11
C PHE A 93 0.79 12.68 1.90
N ASN A 94 0.57 13.77 1.16
CA ASN A 94 -0.76 14.27 0.86
C ASN A 94 -1.41 13.57 -0.35
N TRP A 95 -0.64 12.79 -1.12
CA TRP A 95 -1.09 12.05 -2.29
C TRP A 95 -1.11 10.54 -2.02
N GLN A 96 -2.10 10.08 -1.25
CA GLN A 96 -2.25 8.67 -0.87
C GLN A 96 -3.51 8.08 -1.48
N GLU A 97 -3.44 7.83 -2.79
CA GLU A 97 -4.57 7.33 -3.58
C GLU A 97 -4.38 5.89 -4.07
N THR A 98 -5.49 5.25 -4.40
CA THR A 98 -5.50 3.95 -5.06
C THR A 98 -5.22 4.12 -6.54
N TYR A 99 -4.15 3.50 -7.03
CA TYR A 99 -3.83 3.40 -8.45
C TYR A 99 -4.54 2.18 -9.05
N VAL A 100 -5.62 2.42 -9.80
CA VAL A 100 -6.40 1.37 -10.47
C VAL A 100 -5.81 1.09 -11.86
N TYR A 101 -5.60 -0.18 -12.18
CA TYR A 101 -5.09 -0.58 -13.49
C TYR A 101 -6.18 -0.51 -14.57
N LYS A 102 -5.82 0.00 -15.74
CA LYS A 102 -6.67 -0.06 -16.94
C LYS A 102 -7.03 -1.51 -17.32
N THR A 103 -6.06 -2.41 -17.17
CA THR A 103 -6.23 -3.85 -17.40
C THR A 103 -5.74 -4.58 -16.16
N PRO A 104 -6.58 -5.40 -15.50
CA PRO A 104 -6.17 -6.17 -14.33
C PRO A 104 -4.96 -7.06 -14.63
N ILE A 105 -4.05 -7.19 -13.66
CA ILE A 105 -2.83 -7.98 -13.81
C ILE A 105 -3.07 -9.37 -13.22
N ALA A 106 -2.92 -10.40 -14.04
CA ALA A 106 -2.94 -11.78 -13.55
C ALA A 106 -1.75 -12.02 -12.59
N LEU A 107 -2.04 -12.59 -11.44
CA LEU A 107 -1.11 -13.03 -10.41
C LEU A 107 -1.37 -14.51 -10.14
N PRO A 108 -0.69 -15.42 -10.86
CA PRO A 108 -0.74 -16.85 -10.57
C PRO A 108 -0.28 -17.16 -9.14
N ARG A 109 -0.82 -18.23 -8.56
CA ARG A 109 -0.32 -18.81 -7.31
C ARG A 109 1.20 -19.00 -7.37
N GLY A 110 1.88 -18.63 -6.30
CA GLY A 110 3.34 -18.65 -6.20
C GLY A 110 4.03 -17.37 -6.69
N THR A 111 3.29 -16.40 -7.24
CA THR A 111 3.84 -15.08 -7.55
C THR A 111 4.29 -14.41 -6.25
N ARG A 112 5.55 -13.98 -6.18
CA ARG A 112 6.10 -13.25 -5.05
C ARG A 112 6.00 -11.75 -5.32
N ILE A 113 5.38 -11.00 -4.42
CA ILE A 113 5.30 -9.54 -4.54
C ILE A 113 6.26 -8.91 -3.54
N ALA A 114 7.18 -8.09 -4.02
CA ALA A 114 8.18 -7.39 -3.22
C ALA A 114 7.86 -5.90 -3.18
N LEU A 115 7.89 -5.33 -1.98
CA LEU A 115 7.81 -3.90 -1.70
C LEU A 115 9.18 -3.40 -1.27
N GLU A 116 9.61 -2.28 -1.84
CA GLU A 116 10.76 -1.51 -1.41
C GLU A 116 10.36 -0.06 -1.18
N ALA A 117 10.61 0.44 0.02
CA ALA A 117 10.32 1.82 0.42
C ALA A 117 11.59 2.51 0.89
N PHE A 118 11.68 3.82 0.66
CA PHE A 118 12.79 4.65 1.09
C PHE A 118 12.31 5.84 1.92
N TYR A 119 13.07 6.15 2.98
CA TYR A 119 12.74 7.21 3.93
C TYR A 119 13.91 8.17 4.12
N ASP A 120 13.60 9.44 4.35
CA ASP A 120 14.56 10.49 4.73
C ASP A 120 14.27 10.97 6.16
N ASN A 121 15.06 10.48 7.13
CA ASN A 121 15.02 10.92 8.53
C ASN A 121 16.21 11.83 8.87
N SER A 122 16.64 12.65 7.92
CA SER A 122 17.67 13.66 8.14
C SER A 122 17.09 14.97 8.69
N ALA A 123 17.98 15.82 9.21
CA ALA A 123 17.62 17.16 9.67
C ALA A 123 17.30 18.12 8.50
N ASP A 124 17.76 17.78 7.28
CA ASP A 124 17.52 18.57 6.07
C ASP A 124 16.14 18.31 5.45
N ASN A 125 15.43 17.25 5.89
CA ASN A 125 14.09 16.94 5.39
C ASN A 125 13.05 17.88 6.06
N PRO A 126 12.43 18.82 5.33
CA PRO A 126 11.44 19.74 5.89
C PRO A 126 10.15 19.04 6.34
N GLN A 127 9.90 17.81 5.88
CA GLN A 127 8.75 17.00 6.29
C GLN A 127 9.02 16.22 7.59
N ASN A 128 10.28 16.18 8.08
CA ASN A 128 10.59 15.47 9.31
C ASN A 128 9.88 16.12 10.51
N PRO A 129 8.96 15.41 11.19
CA PRO A 129 8.23 15.98 12.32
C PRO A 129 9.09 16.10 13.59
N ASN A 130 10.34 15.63 13.56
CA ASN A 130 11.25 15.63 14.68
C ASN A 130 12.44 16.56 14.41
N ASN A 131 12.61 17.56 15.28
CA ASN A 131 13.79 18.42 15.31
C ASN A 131 14.34 18.50 16.75
N PRO A 132 15.47 17.85 17.07
CA PRO A 132 16.34 17.09 16.15
C PRO A 132 15.75 15.74 15.70
N PRO A 133 16.25 15.14 14.60
CA PRO A 133 15.85 13.80 14.18
C PRO A 133 16.06 12.76 15.28
N ARG A 134 15.13 11.81 15.40
CA ARG A 134 15.17 10.70 16.36
C ARG A 134 14.84 9.38 15.66
N LEU A 135 15.06 8.26 16.35
CA LEU A 135 14.64 6.95 15.86
C LEU A 135 13.11 6.94 15.62
N VAL A 136 12.69 6.56 14.41
CA VAL A 136 11.28 6.36 14.06
C VAL A 136 10.99 4.88 13.89
N ARG A 137 9.83 4.44 14.36
CA ARG A 137 9.40 3.03 14.34
C ARG A 137 8.07 2.90 13.60
N TRP A 138 7.66 1.66 13.35
CA TRP A 138 6.32 1.38 12.87
C TRP A 138 5.25 1.94 13.84
N GLY A 139 4.25 2.63 13.32
CA GLY A 139 3.11 3.12 14.11
C GLY A 139 2.07 3.87 13.26
N GLU A 140 0.90 4.15 13.84
CA GLU A 140 -0.24 4.76 13.15
C GLU A 140 -0.25 6.29 13.22
N LYS A 141 0.57 6.90 14.08
CA LYS A 141 0.68 8.36 14.14
C LYS A 141 1.46 8.85 12.94
N SER A 142 1.12 10.03 12.42
CA SER A 142 1.89 10.67 11.35
C SER A 142 3.37 10.93 11.73
N THR A 143 3.70 10.91 13.02
CA THR A 143 5.07 11.03 13.55
C THR A 143 5.82 9.69 13.67
N ASP A 144 5.09 8.59 13.57
CA ASP A 144 5.62 7.24 13.36
C ASP A 144 5.66 6.96 11.85
N GLU A 145 6.09 5.78 11.43
CA GLU A 145 6.11 5.42 10.01
C GLU A 145 5.36 4.14 9.67
N MET A 146 5.00 4.01 8.39
CA MET A 146 4.44 2.80 7.83
C MET A 146 5.15 2.43 6.52
N CYS A 147 5.29 1.13 6.31
CA CYS A 147 5.77 0.55 5.06
C CYS A 147 4.72 -0.45 4.60
N THR A 148 3.66 0.08 3.98
CA THR A 148 2.46 -0.69 3.67
C THR A 148 2.06 -0.52 2.22
N ALA A 149 1.59 -1.59 1.59
CA ALA A 149 0.82 -1.51 0.37
C ALA A 149 -0.40 -2.40 0.45
N PHE A 150 -1.55 -1.86 0.06
CA PHE A 150 -2.80 -2.58 -0.10
C PHE A 150 -2.98 -2.94 -1.57
N LEU A 151 -3.24 -4.22 -1.83
CA LEU A 151 -3.42 -4.76 -3.16
C LEU A 151 -4.87 -5.20 -3.29
N TYR A 152 -5.60 -4.54 -4.18
CA TYR A 152 -7.00 -4.85 -4.42
C TYR A 152 -7.11 -5.94 -5.48
N VAL A 153 -7.66 -7.09 -5.13
CA VAL A 153 -7.66 -8.29 -5.96
C VAL A 153 -9.04 -8.95 -6.06
N THR A 154 -9.23 -9.77 -7.07
CA THR A 154 -10.33 -10.76 -7.15
C THR A 154 -9.75 -12.14 -7.37
N HIS A 155 -10.30 -13.17 -6.73
CA HIS A 155 -9.86 -14.55 -6.95
C HIS A 155 -10.45 -15.13 -8.24
N ASP A 156 -9.68 -15.96 -8.93
CA ASP A 156 -10.06 -16.46 -10.25
C ASP A 156 -11.17 -17.52 -10.20
N ASP A 157 -11.12 -18.35 -9.17
CA ASP A 157 -12.02 -19.47 -8.89
C ASP A 157 -13.28 -19.08 -8.10
N GLU A 158 -13.45 -17.81 -7.77
CA GLU A 158 -14.61 -17.34 -7.00
C GLU A 158 -15.84 -17.15 -7.89
N ASN A 159 -16.96 -17.73 -7.45
CA ASN A 159 -18.29 -17.46 -7.97
C ASN A 159 -19.32 -17.44 -6.82
N LEU A 160 -19.68 -16.25 -6.36
CA LEU A 160 -20.60 -16.06 -5.23
C LEU A 160 -22.08 -16.33 -5.57
N THR A 161 -22.39 -16.66 -6.82
CA THR A 161 -23.77 -16.91 -7.26
C THR A 161 -24.19 -18.37 -7.19
N THR A 162 -23.24 -19.29 -7.02
CA THR A 162 -23.48 -20.74 -7.00
C THR A 162 -23.88 -21.28 -5.61
N ASP A 163 -23.75 -20.49 -4.55
CA ASP A 163 -24.01 -20.91 -3.16
C ASP A 163 -25.44 -20.60 -2.65
N LYS A 164 -26.38 -20.28 -3.55
CA LYS A 164 -27.80 -20.18 -3.18
C LYS A 164 -28.43 -21.58 -3.12
N LYS A 165 -28.27 -22.27 -1.99
CA LYS A 165 -29.20 -23.32 -1.54
C LYS A 165 -30.21 -22.73 -0.57
#